data_AF-E6QKQ4-F1
#
_entry.id   AF-E6QKQ4-F1
#
_cell.length_a   1.000
_cell.length_b   1.000
_cell.length_c   1.000
_cell.angle_alpha   90.00
_cell.angle_beta   90.00
_cell.angle_gamma   90.00
#
_symmetry.space_group_name_H-M   'P 1'
#
loop_
_entity.id
_entity.type
_entity.pdbx_description
1 polymer ?
#
loop_
_entity_poly.entity_id
_entity_poly.type
_entity_poly.pdbx_seq_one_letter_code
_entity_poly.pdbx_strand_id
1 'polypeptide(L)' 'MVHGGPFPATSDARSTSVGTTAMLRFLRPVCFQDVPDPLLPVELQHANPLHIERLTNGHRTRS' A
#
# COMPACT_ATOMS: atom_id res chain seq x y z
N MET A 1 2.96 8.22 14.82
CA MET A 1 1.89 8.09 15.84
C MET A 1 1.50 6.63 15.91
N VAL A 2 1.27 6.09 17.10
CA VAL A 2 0.73 4.75 17.33
C VAL A 2 -0.37 4.87 18.37
N HIS A 3 -1.63 4.90 17.93
CA HIS A 3 -2.81 4.96 18.79
C HIS A 3 -3.53 3.61 18.73
N GLY A 4 -3.38 2.85 19.81
CA GLY A 4 -3.76 1.44 19.92
C GLY A 4 -2.95 0.78 21.04
N GLY A 5 -2.69 -0.52 20.91
CA GLY A 5 -1.94 -1.31 21.90
C GLY A 5 -2.52 -2.72 22.07
N PRO A 6 -1.98 -3.53 22.98
CA PRO A 6 -2.58 -4.81 23.32
C PRO A 6 -4.03 -4.67 23.83
N PHE A 7 -4.82 -5.74 23.72
CA PHE A 7 -6.16 -5.79 24.32
C PHE A 7 -6.07 -5.46 25.83
N PRO A 8 -6.95 -4.60 26.39
CA PRO A 8 -8.21 -4.10 25.81
C PRO A 8 -8.11 -2.77 25.07
N ALA A 9 -6.92 -2.19 24.86
CA ALA A 9 -6.78 -0.88 24.23
C ALA A 9 -7.26 -0.87 22.76
N THR A 10 -7.08 -1.97 22.02
CA THR A 10 -7.71 -2.20 20.71
C THR A 10 -7.94 -3.70 20.49
N SER A 11 -8.79 -4.04 19.52
CA SER A 11 -9.05 -5.41 19.09
C SER A 11 -8.01 -5.98 18.11
N ASP A 12 -7.23 -5.12 17.43
CA ASP A 12 -6.09 -5.56 16.59
C ASP A 12 -4.85 -4.67 16.86
N ALA A 13 -3.94 -5.21 17.67
CA ALA A 13 -2.71 -4.54 18.12
C ALA A 13 -1.67 -4.34 17.01
N ARG A 14 -1.84 -4.92 15.83
CA ARG A 14 -0.92 -4.76 14.68
C ARG A 14 -1.15 -3.46 13.91
N SER A 15 -2.16 -2.68 14.29
CA SER A 15 -2.60 -1.47 13.58
C SER A 15 -2.58 -0.22 14.47
N THR A 16 -2.83 0.94 13.86
CA THR A 16 -3.09 2.21 14.56
C THR A 16 -4.40 2.81 14.07
N SER A 17 -5.18 3.45 14.94
CA SER A 17 -6.39 4.17 14.54
C SER A 17 -6.15 5.65 14.21
N VAL A 18 -5.00 6.21 14.61
CA VAL A 18 -4.58 7.61 14.35
C VAL A 18 -3.22 7.64 13.65
N GLY A 19 -3.04 8.61 12.74
CA GLY A 19 -1.85 8.77 11.90
C GLY A 19 -2.04 8.20 10.49
N THR A 20 -1.16 8.57 9.56
CA THR A 20 -1.29 8.22 8.13
C THR A 20 -1.35 6.72 7.87
N THR A 21 -0.66 5.91 8.66
CA THR A 21 -0.69 4.44 8.55
C THR A 21 -2.02 3.80 8.98
N ALA A 22 -2.94 4.56 9.61
CA ALA A 22 -4.27 4.08 9.94
C ALA A 22 -5.10 3.71 8.70
N MET A 23 -4.79 4.31 7.54
CA MET A 23 -5.42 3.99 6.25
C MET A 23 -5.24 2.52 5.87
N LEU A 24 -4.14 1.89 6.26
CA LEU A 24 -3.82 0.49 5.92
C LEU A 24 -4.85 -0.51 6.49
N ARG A 25 -5.66 -0.13 7.50
CA ARG A 25 -6.74 -0.98 8.04
C ARG A 25 -7.88 -1.24 7.05
N PHE A 26 -7.98 -0.44 6.00
CA PHE A 26 -9.08 -0.49 5.02
C PHE A 26 -8.60 -0.89 3.62
N LEU A 27 -7.36 -1.36 3.49
CA LEU A 27 -6.75 -1.73 2.21
C LEU A 27 -6.41 -3.22 2.19
N ARG A 28 -6.32 -3.79 0.99
CA ARG A 28 -5.78 -5.14 0.75
C ARG A 28 -4.91 -5.15 -0.51
N PRO A 29 -3.80 -5.89 -0.56
CA PRO A 29 -3.01 -6.04 -1.77
C PRO A 29 -3.75 -6.88 -2.83
N VAL A 30 -3.48 -6.59 -4.11
CA VAL A 30 -3.92 -7.37 -5.28
C VAL A 30 -2.73 -7.52 -6.21
N CYS A 31 -2.49 -8.73 -6.70
CA CYS A 31 -1.42 -9.02 -7.66
C CYS A 31 -1.99 -9.17 -9.07
N PHE A 32 -1.34 -8.55 -10.04
CA PHE A 32 -1.66 -8.67 -11.47
C PHE A 32 -0.50 -9.40 -12.15
N GLN A 33 -0.80 -10.49 -12.86
CA GLN A 33 0.20 -11.30 -13.56
C GLN A 33 -0.18 -11.41 -15.03
N ASP A 34 0.79 -11.22 -15.93
CA ASP A 34 0.65 -11.31 -17.39
C ASP A 34 -0.48 -10.43 -17.97
N VAL A 35 -0.83 -9.34 -17.29
CA VAL A 35 -1.84 -8.37 -17.74
C VAL A 35 -1.20 -7.37 -18.70
N PRO A 36 -1.76 -7.15 -19.91
CA PRO A 36 -1.29 -6.13 -20.83
C PRO A 36 -1.28 -4.73 -20.20
N ASP A 37 -0.24 -3.93 -20.46
CA ASP A 37 -0.04 -2.61 -19.84
C ASP A 37 -1.26 -1.67 -19.90
N PRO A 38 -1.99 -1.55 -21.03
CA PRO A 38 -3.17 -0.68 -21.10
C PRO A 38 -4.36 -1.15 -20.23
N LEU A 39 -4.34 -2.39 -19.75
CA LEU A 39 -5.37 -2.97 -18.88
C LEU A 39 -4.96 -2.95 -17.39
N LEU A 40 -3.73 -2.57 -17.06
CA LEU A 40 -3.31 -2.39 -15.68
C LEU A 40 -3.97 -1.14 -15.07
N PRO A 41 -4.23 -1.14 -13.74
CA PRO A 41 -4.51 0.08 -13.01
C PRO A 41 -3.42 1.13 -13.27
N VAL A 42 -3.82 2.40 -13.30
CA VAL A 42 -2.94 3.53 -13.66
C VAL A 42 -1.70 3.61 -12.74
N GLU A 43 -1.83 3.16 -11.50
CA GLU A 43 -0.76 3.08 -10.49
C GLU A 43 0.31 2.03 -10.83
N LEU A 44 -0.04 1.01 -11.64
CA LEU A 44 0.82 -0.12 -11.98
C LEU A 44 1.35 -0.09 -13.42
N GLN A 45 0.87 0.83 -14.26
CA GLN A 45 1.36 0.99 -15.63
C GLN A 45 2.86 1.29 -15.68
N HIS A 46 3.57 0.75 -16.67
CA HIS A 46 5.03 0.83 -16.76
C HIS A 46 5.55 2.27 -16.77
N ALA A 47 4.87 3.15 -17.51
CA ALA A 47 5.22 4.56 -17.65
C ALA A 47 5.14 5.39 -16.35
N ASN A 48 4.58 4.84 -15.26
CA ASN A 48 4.35 5.52 -14.00
C ASN A 48 3.70 6.91 -14.17
N PRO A 49 2.51 7.00 -14.80
CA PRO A 49 1.88 8.29 -15.10
C PRO A 49 1.56 9.11 -13.84
N LEU A 50 1.49 8.48 -12.66
CA LEU A 50 1.26 9.15 -11.38
C LEU A 50 2.55 9.61 -10.68
N HIS A 51 3.72 9.26 -11.22
CA HIS A 51 5.03 9.55 -10.62
C HIS A 51 5.15 9.09 -9.15
N ILE A 52 4.47 8.00 -8.79
CA ILE A 52 4.48 7.45 -7.43
C ILE A 52 5.74 6.64 -7.17
N GLU A 53 6.08 6.49 -5.90
CA GLU A 53 7.17 5.62 -5.48
C GLU A 53 6.73 4.15 -5.57
N ARG A 54 7.53 3.32 -6.23
CA ARG A 54 7.30 1.89 -6.44
C ARG A 54 8.49 1.08 -5.91
N LEU A 55 8.25 -0.17 -5.52
CA LEU A 55 9.30 -1.11 -5.15
C LEU A 55 9.50 -2.11 -6.29
N THR A 56 10.58 -1.97 -7.06
CA THR A 56 10.90 -2.83 -8.19
C THR A 56 12.12 -3.68 -7.84
N ASN A 57 11.96 -5.01 -7.82
CA ASN A 57 13.03 -5.96 -7.46
C ASN A 57 13.74 -5.62 -6.13
N GLY A 58 12.98 -5.12 -5.14
CA GLY A 58 13.51 -4.73 -3.83
C GLY A 58 14.09 -3.31 -3.74
N HIS A 59 14.11 -2.54 -4.84
CA HIS A 59 14.61 -1.16 -4.85
C HIS A 59 13.49 -0.14 -5.03
N ARG A 60 13.51 0.92 -4.22
CA ARG A 60 12.56 2.04 -4.33
C ARG A 60 12.92 2.90 -5.55
N THR A 61 11.95 3.14 -6.42
CA THR A 61 12.11 3.96 -7.63
C THR A 61 10.87 4.80 -7.91
N ARG A 62 11.03 5.89 -8.68
CA ARG A 62 9.96 6.67 -9.30
C ARG A 62 9.97 6.61 -10.83
N SER A 63 10.92 5.85 -11.40
CA SER A 63 10.93 5.51 -12.83
C SER A 63 9.66 4.79 -13.24
#